data_AF-A0A151LYW8-F1
#
_entry.id   AF-A0A151LYW8-F1
#
_cell.length_a   1.000
_cell.length_b   1.000
_cell.length_c   1.000
_cell.angle_alpha   90.00
_cell.angle_beta   90.00
_cell.angle_gamma   90.00
#
_symmetry.space_group_name_H-M   'P 1'
#
loop_
_entity.id
_entity.type
_entity.pdbx_description
1 polymer ?
#
loop_
_entity_poly.entity_id
_entity_poly.type
_entity_poly.pdbx_seq_one_letter_code
_entity_poly.pdbx_strand_id
1 'polypeptide(L)'
;MPTSEGGSELELQIPELPLDSNEFWVHEGCILWANGIYLVCGRLYGLQEAVEIAREMKCSHCQEPGATLGCYNKGCSFRYHYPCAIDADCLLNEENFSVRCPKHKVRLLR
;
A
#
# COMPACT_ATOMS: atom_id res chain seq x y z
N MET A 1 0.42 -51.13 14.21
CA MET A 1 -0.35 -50.16 15.02
C MET A 1 -0.39 -48.87 14.23
N PRO A 2 -1.57 -48.36 13.88
CA PRO A 2 -1.72 -47.17 13.04
C PRO A 2 -1.66 -45.91 13.90
N THR A 3 -1.06 -44.84 13.40
CA THR A 3 -1.42 -43.48 13.80
C THR A 3 -1.93 -42.75 12.58
N SER A 4 -3.24 -42.60 12.62
CA SER A 4 -4.14 -41.70 11.92
C SER A 4 -3.60 -40.28 11.70
N GLU A 5 -3.87 -39.79 10.50
CA GLU A 5 -4.50 -38.50 10.19
C GLU A 5 -3.73 -37.21 10.50
N GLY A 6 -3.23 -36.60 9.43
CA GLY A 6 -3.02 -35.16 9.30
C GLY A 6 -3.49 -34.76 7.91
N GLY A 7 -4.62 -34.06 7.83
CA GLY A 7 -5.33 -33.75 6.59
C GLY A 7 -4.47 -33.00 5.58
N SER A 8 -4.74 -33.24 4.30
CA SER A 8 -4.18 -32.49 3.19
C SER A 8 -4.45 -31.00 3.41
N GLU A 9 -3.40 -30.24 3.70
CA GLU A 9 -3.40 -28.79 3.56
C GLU A 9 -3.83 -28.52 2.11
N LEU A 10 -5.02 -27.95 1.94
CA LEU A 10 -5.48 -27.50 0.62
C LEU A 10 -4.58 -26.33 0.25
N GLU A 11 -3.45 -26.63 -0.38
CA GLU A 11 -2.62 -25.66 -1.05
C GLU A 11 -3.52 -24.90 -2.01
N LEU A 12 -3.80 -23.63 -1.69
CA LEU A 12 -4.53 -22.73 -2.56
C LEU A 12 -3.65 -22.51 -3.80
N GLN A 13 -3.84 -23.37 -4.80
CA GLN A 13 -3.15 -23.25 -6.08
C GLN A 13 -3.65 -21.97 -6.76
N ILE A 14 -2.81 -20.94 -6.74
CA ILE A 14 -3.03 -19.71 -7.50
C ILE A 14 -2.97 -20.12 -8.98
N PRO A 15 -4.03 -19.91 -9.78
CA PRO A 15 -4.01 -20.27 -11.19
C PRO A 15 -2.88 -19.55 -11.93
N GLU A 16 -1.98 -20.30 -12.57
CA GLU A 16 -0.98 -19.75 -13.49
C GLU A 16 -1.67 -19.36 -14.81
N LEU A 17 -2.33 -18.20 -14.80
CA LEU A 17 -2.83 -17.58 -16.01
C LEU A 17 -1.68 -16.83 -16.69
N PRO A 18 -1.60 -16.81 -18.03
CA PRO A 18 -0.61 -16.02 -18.73
C PRO A 18 -0.80 -14.55 -18.34
N LEU A 19 0.22 -13.96 -17.71
CA LEU A 19 0.24 -12.55 -17.35
C LEU A 19 0.10 -11.74 -18.64
N ASP A 20 -1.03 -11.06 -18.81
CA ASP A 20 -1.12 -10.04 -19.85
C ASP A 20 -0.04 -8.99 -19.55
N SER A 21 0.72 -8.59 -20.57
CA SER A 21 1.72 -7.53 -20.47
C SER A 21 1.17 -6.20 -19.93
N ASN A 22 -0.16 -6.03 -19.92
CA ASN A 22 -0.87 -4.88 -19.37
C ASN A 22 -1.48 -5.11 -17.98
N GLU A 23 -1.27 -6.26 -17.34
CA GLU A 23 -1.73 -6.54 -15.99
C GLU A 23 -0.66 -6.22 -14.94
N PHE A 24 -1.05 -5.47 -13.91
CA PHE A 24 -0.18 -5.11 -12.80
C PHE A 24 -0.72 -5.67 -11.49
N TRP A 25 0.15 -6.33 -10.73
CA TRP A 25 -0.16 -6.83 -9.39
C TRP A 25 0.38 -5.85 -8.36
N VAL A 26 -0.50 -5.46 -7.45
CA VAL A 26 -0.23 -4.45 -6.44
C VAL A 26 -0.80 -4.91 -5.12
N HIS A 27 -0.05 -4.68 -4.03
CA HIS A 27 -0.54 -4.98 -2.69
C HIS A 27 -1.74 -4.10 -2.35
N GLU A 28 -2.75 -4.69 -1.72
CA GLU A 28 -3.97 -3.99 -1.29
C GLU A 28 -3.65 -2.73 -0.48
N GLY A 29 -2.79 -2.84 0.54
CA GLY A 29 -2.38 -1.71 1.35
C GLY A 29 -1.66 -0.60 0.58
N CYS A 30 -0.92 -0.92 -0.49
CA CYS A 30 -0.25 0.10 -1.30
C CYS A 30 -1.24 0.93 -2.12
N ILE A 31 -2.34 0.32 -2.56
CA ILE A 31 -3.38 0.97 -3.36
C ILE A 31 -4.39 1.69 -2.49
N LEU A 32 -4.85 1.06 -1.41
CA LEU A 32 -5.84 1.65 -0.52
C LEU A 32 -5.35 2.95 0.13
N TRP A 33 -4.04 3.06 0.38
CA TRP A 33 -3.39 4.23 0.94
C TRP A 33 -2.72 5.15 -0.10
N ALA A 34 -2.87 4.83 -1.40
CA ALA A 34 -2.31 5.66 -2.46
C ALA A 34 -3.09 6.98 -2.57
N ASN A 35 -2.37 8.07 -2.83
CA ASN A 35 -3.01 9.34 -3.10
C ASN A 35 -3.72 9.32 -4.47
N GLY A 36 -4.93 9.89 -4.53
CA GLY A 36 -5.70 10.02 -5.78
C GLY A 36 -6.53 8.79 -6.15
N ILE A 37 -6.55 7.75 -5.31
CA ILE A 37 -7.41 6.56 -5.51
C ILE A 37 -8.72 6.72 -4.74
N TYR A 38 -9.82 6.35 -5.39
CA TYR A 38 -11.16 6.38 -4.80
C TYR A 38 -11.96 5.14 -5.18
N LEU A 39 -12.71 4.60 -4.21
CA LEU A 39 -13.61 3.47 -4.39
C LEU A 39 -15.05 4.00 -4.49
N VAL A 40 -15.69 3.79 -5.64
CA VAL A 40 -17.07 4.21 -5.88
C VAL A 40 -17.86 3.01 -6.41
N CYS A 41 -18.92 2.63 -5.69
CA CYS A 41 -19.80 1.51 -6.06
C CYS A 41 -19.04 0.21 -6.38
N GLY A 42 -17.98 -0.10 -5.62
CA GLY A 42 -17.17 -1.32 -5.81
C GLY A 42 -16.13 -1.24 -6.93
N ARG A 43 -15.94 -0.08 -7.56
CA ARG A 43 -14.91 0.16 -8.59
C ARG A 43 -13.86 1.14 -8.10
N LEU A 44 -12.59 0.79 -8.27
CA LEU A 44 -11.44 1.67 -8.01
C LEU A 44 -11.18 2.57 -9.22
N TYR A 45 -10.82 3.81 -8.93
CA TYR A 45 -10.49 4.83 -9.93
C TYR A 45 -9.18 5.52 -9.57
N GLY A 46 -8.50 6.11 -10.56
CA GLY A 46 -7.20 6.75 -10.37
C GLY A 46 -6.03 5.78 -10.26
N LEU A 47 -6.26 4.48 -10.52
CA LEU A 47 -5.26 3.42 -10.33
C LEU A 47 -4.08 3.58 -11.31
N GLN A 48 -4.38 3.82 -12.59
CA GLN A 48 -3.36 3.98 -13.63
C GLN A 48 -2.44 5.17 -13.31
N GLU A 49 -3.04 6.33 -13.01
CA GLU A 49 -2.31 7.54 -12.68
C GLU A 49 -1.48 7.37 -11.40
N ALA A 50 -2.04 6.71 -10.37
CA ALA A 50 -1.33 6.44 -9.13
C ALA A 50 -0.11 5.53 -9.37
N VAL A 51 -0.23 4.51 -10.21
CA VAL A 51 0.88 3.60 -10.56
C VAL A 51 1.94 4.35 -11.37
N GLU A 52 1.56 5.12 -12.38
CA GLU A 52 2.49 5.92 -13.18
C GLU A 52 3.29 6.90 -12.33
N ILE A 53 2.61 7.63 -11.43
CA ILE A 53 3.27 8.52 -10.48
C ILE A 53 4.21 7.73 -9.56
N ALA A 54 3.76 6.61 -9.01
CA ALA A 54 4.55 5.81 -8.08
C ALA A 54 5.88 5.33 -8.68
N ARG A 55 5.94 5.04 -9.99
CA ARG A 55 7.16 4.60 -10.68
C ARG A 55 8.32 5.60 -10.55
N GLU A 56 8.02 6.88 -10.44
CA GLU A 56 9.02 7.94 -10.31
C GLU A 56 9.23 8.39 -8.85
N MET A 57 8.32 8.02 -7.95
CA MET A 57 8.33 8.48 -6.57
C MET A 57 9.23 7.65 -5.67
N LYS A 58 10.28 8.29 -5.16
CA LYS A 58 11.21 7.68 -4.20
C LYS A 58 10.66 7.71 -2.77
N CYS A 59 10.78 6.59 -2.09
CA CYS A 59 10.44 6.45 -0.69
C CYS A 59 11.43 7.23 0.19
N SER A 60 10.92 8.02 1.14
CA SER A 60 11.73 8.81 2.07
C SER A 60 12.40 7.95 3.15
N HIS A 61 12.00 6.68 3.30
CA HIS A 61 12.61 5.71 4.23
C HIS A 61 13.68 4.86 3.54
N CYS A 62 13.31 4.08 2.51
CA CYS A 62 14.24 3.16 1.83
C CYS A 62 14.91 3.72 0.57
N GLN A 63 14.53 4.91 0.09
CA GLN A 63 15.08 5.59 -1.10
C GLN A 63 14.79 4.93 -2.46
N GLU A 64 14.10 3.79 -2.47
CA GLU A 64 13.68 3.09 -3.68
C GLU A 64 12.39 3.69 -4.29
N PRO A 65 12.19 3.58 -5.63
CA PRO A 65 10.97 4.03 -6.29
C PRO A 65 9.73 3.19 -5.91
N GLY A 66 8.53 3.64 -6.29
CA GLY A 66 7.27 2.93 -6.03
C GLY A 66 6.48 3.45 -4.83
N ALA A 67 6.84 4.60 -4.26
CA ALA A 67 6.18 5.13 -3.08
C ALA A 67 4.82 5.77 -3.42
N THR A 68 3.73 5.20 -2.89
CA THR A 68 2.35 5.65 -3.15
C THR A 68 1.77 6.52 -2.03
N LEU A 69 2.26 6.41 -0.79
CA LEU A 69 1.74 7.17 0.36
C LEU A 69 2.41 8.53 0.42
N GLY A 70 1.63 9.61 0.33
CA GLY A 70 2.11 10.98 0.51
C GLY A 70 1.69 11.55 1.87
N CYS A 71 2.55 12.34 2.51
CA CYS A 71 2.15 13.08 3.70
C CYS A 71 1.03 14.08 3.36
N TYR A 72 -0.06 14.08 4.13
CA TYR A 72 -1.23 14.94 3.96
C TYR A 72 -0.95 16.43 4.19
N ASN A 73 0.15 16.78 4.86
CA ASN A 73 0.49 18.17 5.10
C ASN A 73 0.86 18.87 3.78
N LYS A 74 0.16 19.95 3.44
CA LYS A 74 0.38 20.72 2.21
C LYS A 74 1.85 21.11 2.03
N GLY A 75 2.41 20.82 0.85
CA GLY A 75 3.80 21.11 0.50
C GLY A 75 4.83 20.15 1.08
N CYS A 76 4.42 19.13 1.85
CA CYS A 76 5.34 18.09 2.28
C CYS A 76 5.68 17.15 1.10
N SER A 77 6.98 16.97 0.85
CA SER A 77 7.48 16.07 -0.20
C SER A 77 7.72 14.63 0.29
N PHE A 78 7.49 14.34 1.58
CA PHE A 78 7.74 13.01 2.12
C PHE A 78 6.71 12.03 1.61
N ARG A 79 7.23 10.92 1.08
CA ARG A 79 6.49 9.83 0.45
C ARG A 79 7.04 8.51 0.94
N TYR A 80 6.20 7.50 1.05
CA TYR A 80 6.57 6.21 1.60
C TYR A 80 5.90 5.08 0.83
N HIS A 81 6.52 3.89 0.83
CA HIS A 81 5.74 2.67 0.67
C HIS A 81 4.88 2.46 1.92
N TYR A 82 3.79 1.68 1.79
CA TYR A 82 2.95 1.32 2.92
C TYR A 82 3.75 0.72 4.11
N PRO A 83 4.55 -0.35 3.95
CA PRO A 83 5.35 -0.90 5.06
C PRO A 83 6.38 0.10 5.59
N CYS A 84 7.06 0.83 4.69
CA CYS A 84 8.03 1.84 5.10
C CYS A 84 7.43 3.00 5.90
N ALA A 85 6.15 3.32 5.68
CA ALA A 85 5.46 4.34 6.49
C ALA A 85 5.31 3.87 7.94
N ILE A 86 5.01 2.58 8.15
CA ILE A 86 4.92 1.96 9.47
C ILE A 86 6.31 1.95 10.13
N ASP A 87 7.33 1.47 9.42
CA ASP A 87 8.71 1.41 9.93
C ASP A 87 9.27 2.80 10.26
N ALA A 88 8.87 3.82 9.51
CA ALA A 88 9.23 5.21 9.75
C ALA A 88 8.42 5.88 10.88
N ASP A 89 7.50 5.20 11.55
CA ASP A 89 6.58 5.76 12.57
C ASP A 89 5.65 6.88 12.04
N CYS A 90 5.22 6.77 10.78
CA CYS A 90 4.16 7.64 10.25
C CYS A 90 2.84 7.40 11.00
N LEU A 91 2.02 8.45 11.12
CA LEU A 91 0.65 8.33 11.60
C LEU A 91 -0.28 8.05 10.41
N LEU A 92 -0.87 6.86 10.39
CA LEU A 92 -1.86 6.43 9.42
C LEU A 92 -3.25 6.57 10.05
N ASN A 93 -4.14 7.34 9.42
CA ASN A 93 -5.53 7.51 9.86
C ASN A 93 -6.45 6.66 8.96
N GLU A 94 -7.04 5.61 9.53
CA GLU A 94 -7.90 4.65 8.80
C GLU A 94 -9.29 5.21 8.51
N GLU A 95 -9.77 6.21 9.25
CA GLU A 95 -11.10 6.80 9.00
C GLU A 95 -11.15 7.57 7.69
N ASN A 96 -10.02 8.13 7.25
CA ASN A 96 -9.92 8.95 6.04
C ASN A 96 -8.72 8.63 5.14
N PHE A 97 -8.02 7.53 5.41
CA PHE A 97 -6.83 7.07 4.69
C PHE A 97 -5.72 8.12 4.54
N SER A 98 -5.62 9.08 5.47
CA SER A 98 -4.57 10.11 5.45
C SER A 98 -3.30 9.65 6.18
N VAL A 99 -2.14 10.05 5.66
CA VAL A 99 -0.83 9.73 6.24
C VAL A 99 -0.14 11.00 6.70
N ARG A 100 0.41 11.02 7.92
CA ARG A 100 1.29 12.10 8.39
C ARG A 100 2.67 11.54 8.71
N CYS A 101 3.69 12.09 8.08
CA CYS A 101 5.07 11.72 8.35
C CYS A 101 5.48 12.09 9.80
N PRO A 102 6.59 11.57 10.32
CA PRO A 102 7.05 11.85 11.69
C PRO A 102 7.22 13.35 11.97
N LYS A 103 7.60 14.13 10.95
CA LYS A 103 7.73 15.59 11.05
C LYS A 103 6.39 16.31 11.24
N HIS A 104 5.28 15.75 10.76
CA HIS A 104 3.94 16.34 10.82
C HIS A 104 2.94 15.52 11.64
N LYS A 105 3.41 14.48 12.33
CA LYS A 105 2.64 13.74 13.34
C LYS A 105 2.32 14.72 14.47
N VAL A 106 1.07 15.17 14.55
CA VAL A 106 0.60 15.96 15.68
C VAL A 106 0.67 15.03 16.89
N ARG A 107 1.45 15.39 17.91
CA ARG A 107 1.43 14.70 19.20
C ARG A 107 0.05 14.94 19.81
N LEU A 108 -0.88 14.03 19.57
CA LEU A 108 -2.07 13.93 20.40
C LEU A 108 -1.55 13.49 21.78
N LEU A 109 -1.38 14.45 22.68
CA LEU A 109 -1.22 14.18 24.10
C LEU A 109 -2.47 13.40 24.50
N ARG A 110 -2.31 12.11 24.77
CA ARG A 110 -3.34 11.28 25.40
C ARG A 110 -3.34 11.57 26.90
#